data_AF-A0ABD5DXF0-F1
#
_entry.id   AF-A0ABD5DXF0-F1
#
_cell.length_a   1.000
_cell.length_b   1.000
_cell.length_c   1.000
_cell.angle_alpha   90.00
_cell.angle_beta   90.00
_cell.angle_gamma   90.00
#
_symmetry.space_group_name_H-M   'P 1'
#
loop_
_entity.id
_entity.type
_entity.pdbx_description
1 polymer ?
#
loop_
_entity_poly.entity_id
_entity_poly.type
_entity_poly.pdbx_seq_one_letter_code
_entity_poly.pdbx_strand_id
1 'polypeptide(L)'
;YAILPFTPIIGVLIFDGKWGPELHIITILVGCMLLAAILEFLRGFNTKNVFSGLEVAYRGMADAFAGVVMLLVAAGVFAQGLS
;
A
#
# COMPACT_ATOMS: atom_id res chain seq x y z
N TYR A 1 1.93 14.98 -13.90
CA TYR A 1 2.31 13.86 -13.02
C TYR A 1 1.84 14.03 -11.56
N ALA A 2 1.40 15.21 -11.13
CA ALA A 2 0.95 15.47 -9.74
C ALA A 2 -0.53 15.15 -9.42
N ILE A 3 -1.34 14.78 -10.43
CA ILE A 3 -2.78 14.48 -10.27
C ILE A 3 -3.07 13.00 -10.05
N LEU A 4 -2.11 12.14 -10.39
CA LEU A 4 -2.15 10.69 -10.17
C LEU A 4 -2.42 10.24 -8.72
N PRO A 5 -1.92 10.92 -7.66
CA PRO A 5 -2.24 10.52 -6.28
C PRO A 5 -3.66 10.92 -5.84
N PHE A 6 -4.32 11.87 -6.53
CA PHE A 6 -5.69 12.29 -6.18
C PHE A 6 -6.77 11.36 -6.73
N THR A 7 -6.53 10.74 -7.90
CA THR A 7 -7.44 9.77 -8.51
C THR A 7 -7.80 8.59 -7.59
N PRO A 8 -6.84 7.93 -6.90
CA PRO A 8 -7.16 6.86 -5.97
C PRO A 8 -7.82 7.38 -4.67
N ILE A 9 -7.51 8.59 -4.20
CA ILE A 9 -8.14 9.18 -3.00
C ILE A 9 -9.65 9.42 -3.22
N ILE A 10 -10.02 9.95 -4.40
CA ILE A 10 -11.43 10.14 -4.78
C ILE A 10 -12.13 8.78 -4.96
N GLY A 11 -11.42 7.79 -5.53
CA GLY A 11 -11.91 6.42 -5.64
C GLY A 11 -12.19 5.77 -4.28
N VAL A 12 -11.28 5.94 -3.31
CA VAL A 12 -11.47 5.44 -1.94
C VAL A 12 -12.64 6.16 -1.27
N LEU A 13 -12.75 7.49 -1.32
CA LEU A 13 -13.87 8.24 -0.71
C LEU A 13 -15.26 7.79 -1.20
N ILE A 14 -15.38 7.30 -2.43
CA ILE A 14 -16.64 6.74 -2.96
C ILE A 14 -16.89 5.33 -2.41
N PHE A 15 -15.84 4.56 -2.14
CA PHE A 15 -15.90 3.17 -1.68
C PHE A 15 -15.78 3.00 -0.15
N ASP A 16 -15.42 4.04 0.62
CA ASP A 16 -15.02 3.96 2.03
C ASP A 16 -16.15 4.05 3.07
N GLY A 17 -17.43 3.81 2.73
CA GLY A 17 -18.42 3.99 3.82
C GLY A 17 -19.88 3.64 3.69
N LYS A 18 -20.37 3.00 2.62
CA LYS A 18 -21.81 2.62 2.56
C LYS A 18 -22.12 1.14 2.38
N TRP A 19 -21.17 0.26 2.05
CA TRP A 19 -21.45 -1.13 1.64
C TRP A 19 -20.42 -2.19 2.09
N GLY A 20 -19.53 -1.93 3.06
CA GLY A 20 -18.44 -2.86 3.42
C GLY A 20 -18.25 -3.10 4.93
N PRO A 21 -17.99 -4.34 5.39
CA PRO A 21 -17.77 -4.69 6.80
C PRO A 21 -16.38 -4.27 7.31
N GLU A 22 -16.17 -4.31 8.63
CA GLU A 22 -14.95 -3.84 9.33
C GLU A 22 -13.65 -4.17 8.58
N LEU A 23 -13.03 -3.12 8.05
CA LEU A 23 -11.97 -3.25 7.08
C LEU A 23 -10.61 -3.37 7.81
N HIS A 24 -10.10 -4.60 7.92
CA HIS A 24 -8.72 -4.83 8.35
C HIS A 24 -7.75 -4.03 7.45
N ILE A 25 -6.68 -3.49 8.03
CA ILE A 25 -5.62 -2.74 7.32
C ILE A 25 -5.15 -3.46 6.05
N ILE A 26 -5.06 -4.80 6.07
CA ILE A 26 -4.61 -5.62 4.96
C ILE A 26 -5.61 -5.55 3.80
N THR A 27 -6.91 -5.59 4.09
CA THR A 27 -7.97 -5.53 3.08
C THR A 27 -8.01 -4.16 2.39
N ILE A 28 -7.82 -3.07 3.15
CA ILE A 28 -7.69 -1.70 2.60
C ILE A 28 -6.50 -1.63 1.66
N LEU A 29 -5.37 -2.19 2.08
CA LEU A 29 -4.12 -2.09 1.36
C LEU A 29 -4.17 -2.86 0.04
N VAL A 30 -4.65 -4.11 0.07
CA VAL A 30 -4.84 -4.93 -1.14
C VAL A 30 -5.87 -4.28 -2.07
N GLY A 31 -6.97 -3.73 -1.52
CA GLY A 31 -7.98 -3.01 -2.30
C GLY A 31 -7.43 -1.77 -3.01
N CYS A 32 -6.63 -0.96 -2.33
CA CYS A 32 -5.96 0.20 -2.91
C CYS A 32 -4.97 -0.19 -4.01
N MET A 33 -4.20 -1.26 -3.82
CA MET A 33 -3.27 -1.77 -4.83
C MET A 33 -4.01 -2.25 -6.09
N LEU A 34 -5.13 -2.95 -5.91
CA LEU A 34 -5.95 -3.47 -7.00
C LEU A 34 -6.62 -2.33 -7.78
N LEU A 35 -7.14 -1.31 -7.09
CA LEU A 35 -7.67 -0.09 -7.71
C LEU A 35 -6.60 0.70 -8.46
N ALA A 36 -5.40 0.87 -7.88
CA ALA A 36 -4.29 1.54 -8.53
C ALA A 36 -3.85 0.79 -9.80
N ALA A 37 -3.78 -0.54 -9.74
CA ALA A 37 -3.47 -1.37 -10.91
C ALA A 37 -4.53 -1.24 -12.01
N ILE A 38 -5.83 -1.22 -11.66
CA ILE A 38 -6.92 -1.01 -12.63
C ILE A 38 -6.85 0.39 -13.24
N LEU A 39 -6.63 1.44 -12.44
CA LEU A 39 -6.51 2.82 -12.93
C LEU A 39 -5.31 2.99 -13.87
N GLU A 40 -4.15 2.41 -13.52
CA GLU A 40 -2.95 2.46 -14.35
C GLU A 40 -3.13 1.66 -15.66
N PHE A 41 -3.85 0.53 -15.59
CA PHE A 41 -4.25 -0.26 -16.74
C PHE A 41 -5.18 0.50 -17.69
N LEU A 42 -6.22 1.16 -17.15
CA LEU A 42 -7.14 1.99 -17.94
C LEU A 42 -6.45 3.23 -18.54
N ARG A 43 -5.45 3.80 -17.85
CA ARG A 43 -4.75 5.02 -18.29
C ARG A 43 -3.73 4.77 -19.40
N GLY A 44 -3.02 3.64 -19.35
CA GLY A 44 -1.94 3.36 -20.30
C GLY A 44 -2.25 2.26 -21.31
N PHE A 45 -3.26 1.41 -21.05
CA PHE A 45 -3.53 0.15 -21.78
C PHE A 45 -2.30 -0.76 -21.94
N ASN A 46 -1.25 -0.51 -21.15
CA ASN A 46 0.07 -1.10 -21.30
C ASN A 46 0.41 -1.89 -20.05
N THR A 47 -0.01 -3.16 -20.06
CA THR A 47 0.07 -4.11 -18.93
C THR A 47 1.48 -4.23 -18.35
N LYS A 48 2.52 -4.04 -19.17
CA LYS A 48 3.92 -4.10 -18.73
C LYS A 48 4.27 -3.00 -17.72
N ASN A 49 3.79 -1.78 -17.96
CA ASN A 49 4.02 -0.66 -17.03
C ASN A 49 3.26 -0.86 -15.72
N VAL A 50 2.06 -1.46 -15.78
CA VAL A 50 1.24 -1.72 -14.59
C VAL A 50 1.92 -2.73 -13.66
N PHE A 51 2.41 -3.86 -14.20
CA PHE A 51 3.11 -4.87 -13.40
C PHE A 51 4.42 -4.34 -12.83
N SER A 52 5.20 -3.56 -13.61
CA SER A 52 6.44 -2.95 -13.12
C SER A 52 6.15 -1.94 -12.00
N GLY A 53 5.12 -1.10 -12.14
CA GLY A 53 4.71 -0.17 -11.09
C GLY A 53 4.23 -0.87 -9.82
N LEU A 54 3.48 -1.96 -9.97
CA LEU A 54 2.99 -2.76 -8.84
C LEU A 54 4.14 -3.47 -8.10
N GLU A 55 5.13 -4.02 -8.81
CA GLU A 55 6.30 -4.66 -8.19
C GLU A 55 7.12 -3.65 -7.39
N VAL A 56 7.34 -2.46 -7.94
CA VAL A 56 8.06 -1.38 -7.24
C VAL A 56 7.29 -0.90 -6.01
N ALA A 57 5.97 -0.72 -6.13
CA ALA A 57 5.13 -0.34 -4.99
C ALA A 57 5.13 -1.41 -3.89
N TYR A 58 5.05 -2.69 -4.26
CA TYR A 58 5.09 -3.81 -3.31
C TYR A 58 6.45 -3.93 -2.61
N ARG A 59 7.56 -3.83 -3.37
CA ARG A 59 8.91 -3.82 -2.80
C ARG A 59 9.12 -2.62 -1.88
N GLY A 60 8.70 -1.42 -2.28
CA GLY A 60 8.83 -0.22 -1.45
C GLY A 60 8.06 -0.34 -0.13
N MET A 61 6.91 -1.00 -0.15
CA MET A 61 6.15 -1.28 1.07
C MET A 61 6.81 -2.35 1.95
N ALA A 62 7.37 -3.40 1.34
CA ALA A 62 8.12 -4.43 2.06
C ALA A 62 9.39 -3.86 2.73
N ASP A 63 10.12 -2.98 2.05
CA ASP A 63 11.29 -2.28 2.61
C ASP A 63 10.90 -1.38 3.79
N ALA A 64 9.80 -0.63 3.67
CA ALA A 64 9.29 0.19 4.77
C ALA A 64 8.89 -0.66 5.98
N PHE A 65 8.23 -1.81 5.75
CA PHE A 65 7.85 -2.73 6.81
C PHE A 65 9.08 -3.35 7.49
N ALA A 66 10.07 -3.81 6.71
CA ALA A 66 11.32 -4.35 7.24
C ALA A 66 12.08 -3.33 8.10
N GLY A 67 12.09 -2.05 7.68
CA GLY A 67 12.67 -0.96 8.46
C GLY A 67 12.03 -0.81 9.85
N VAL A 68 10.69 -0.83 9.92
CA VAL A 68 9.96 -0.73 11.20
C VAL A 68 10.22 -1.95 12.08
N VAL A 69 10.21 -3.15 11.52
CA VAL A 69 10.48 -4.38 12.27
C VAL A 69 11.89 -4.38 12.85
N MET A 70 12.90 -3.94 12.08
CA MET A 70 14.28 -3.84 12.57
C MET A 70 14.41 -2.87 13.75
N LEU A 71 13.72 -1.73 13.70
CA LEU A 71 13.69 -0.79 14.83
C LEU A 71 13.01 -1.37 16.06
N LEU A 72 11.91 -2.10 15.88
CA LEU A 72 11.18 -2.78 16.95
C LEU A 72 12.04 -3.87 17.61
N VAL A 73 12.75 -4.67 16.81
CA VAL A 73 13.69 -5.69 17.32
C VAL A 73 14.84 -5.04 18.07
N ALA A 74 15.42 -3.96 17.55
CA ALA A 74 16.49 -3.22 18.24
C ALA A 74 16.02 -2.69 19.60
N ALA A 75 14.82 -2.12 19.67
CA ALA A 75 14.22 -1.64 20.92
C ALA A 75 13.95 -2.80 21.91
N GLY A 76 13.46 -3.95 21.42
CA GLY A 76 13.22 -5.13 22.24
C GLY A 76 14.51 -5.73 22.83
N VAL A 77 15.56 -5.85 22.01
CA VAL A 77 16.87 -6.34 22.47
C VAL A 77 17.51 -5.36 23.47
N PHE A 78 17.34 -4.06 23.26
CA PHE A 78 17.79 -3.05 24.22
C PHE A 78 17.06 -3.15 25.57
N ALA A 79 15.73 -3.34 25.56
CA ALA A 79 14.95 -3.52 26.77
C ALA A 79 15.34 -4.80 27.55
N GLN A 80 15.62 -5.90 26.84
CA GLN A 80 16.04 -7.16 27.47
C GLN A 80 17.50 -7.15 27.94
N GLY A 81 18.35 -6.29 27.37
CA GLY A 81 19.72 -6.08 27.86
C GLY A 81 19.81 -5.26 29.15
N LEU A 82 18.73 -4.57 29.55
CA LEU A 82 18.64 -3.77 30.77
C LEU A 82 17.96 -4.50 31.95
N SER A 83 17.41 -5.70 31.71
CA SER A 83 16.75 -6.55 32.71
C SER A 83 17.68 -7.60 33.32
#